data_AF-A0A259NIH3-F1
#
_entry.id   AF-A0A259NIH3-F1
#
_cell.length_a   1.000
_cell.length_b   1.000
_cell.length_c   1.000
_cell.angle_alpha   90.00
_cell.angle_beta   90.00
_cell.angle_gamma   90.00
#
_symmetry.space_group_name_H-M   'P 1'
#
loop_
_entity.id
_entity.type
_entity.pdbx_description
1 polymer ?
#
loop_
_entity_poly.entity_id
_entity_poly.type
_entity_poly.pdbx_seq_one_letter_code
_entity_poly.pdbx_strand_id
1 'polypeptide(L)'
;MFPHTLSSRPLVVSGNSEIRLKVAETNDAHLQISCDSHVILAVMPGDDITIRKHPNPLRLVHPPGYSYYHVLRNKLGWGSKLY
;
A
#
# COMPACT_ATOMS: atom_id res chain seq x y z
N MET A 1 -6.69 8.55 -5.53
CA MET A 1 -5.35 9.18 -5.47
C MET A 1 -5.03 9.72 -6.86
N PHE A 2 -5.12 11.04 -7.04
CA PHE A 2 -4.97 11.73 -8.33
C PHE A 2 -4.03 12.93 -8.14
N PRO A 3 -2.70 12.72 -8.10
CA PRO A 3 -1.76 13.79 -7.81
C PRO A 3 -1.80 14.87 -8.90
N HIS A 4 -1.70 16.15 -8.51
CA HIS A 4 -1.75 17.26 -9.46
C HIS A 4 -0.49 17.35 -10.34
N THR A 5 0.64 16.85 -9.87
CA THR A 5 1.91 16.89 -10.60
C THR A 5 1.97 15.77 -11.66
N LEU A 6 2.11 16.14 -12.94
CA LEU A 6 2.15 15.23 -14.09
C LEU A 6 3.32 14.22 -14.08
N SER A 7 4.41 14.55 -13.38
CA SER A 7 5.58 13.69 -13.22
C SER A 7 5.51 12.74 -12.02
N SER A 8 4.40 12.71 -11.27
CA SER A 8 4.23 11.78 -10.15
C SER A 8 4.27 10.33 -10.66
N ARG A 9 5.12 9.49 -10.04
CA ARG A 9 5.27 8.07 -10.38
C ARG A 9 5.31 7.23 -9.10
N PRO A 10 4.86 5.96 -9.16
CA PRO A 10 5.07 5.04 -8.04
C PRO A 10 6.56 4.92 -7.70
N LEU A 11 6.86 4.92 -6.40
CA LEU A 11 8.21 4.75 -5.86
C LEU A 11 8.27 3.45 -5.06
N VAL A 12 9.27 2.61 -5.36
CA VAL A 12 9.56 1.39 -4.59
C VAL A 12 10.77 1.66 -3.72
N VAL A 13 10.60 1.50 -2.40
CA VAL A 13 11.65 1.66 -1.40
C VAL A 13 11.93 0.33 -0.69
N SER A 14 13.04 0.26 0.06
CA SER A 14 13.36 -0.91 0.87
C SER A 14 12.26 -1.19 1.88
N GLY A 15 11.93 -2.47 2.09
CA GLY A 15 10.92 -2.87 3.08
C GLY A 15 11.31 -2.54 4.53
N ASN A 16 12.57 -2.19 4.81
CA ASN A 16 13.02 -1.75 6.13
C ASN A 16 13.07 -0.22 6.27
N SER A 17 12.70 0.54 5.24
CA SER A 17 12.61 1.99 5.31
C SER A 17 11.44 2.43 6.20
N GLU A 18 11.60 3.57 6.86
CA GLU A 18 10.51 4.31 7.51
C GLU A 18 9.98 5.36 6.53
N ILE A 19 8.65 5.43 6.38
CA ILE A 19 7.97 6.46 5.59
C ILE A 19 7.24 7.37 6.57
N ARG A 20 7.52 8.66 6.47
CA ARG A 20 6.91 9.69 7.32
C ARG A 20 6.06 10.63 6.47
N LEU A 21 4.79 10.78 6.82
CA LEU A 21 3.86 11.70 6.16
C LEU A 21 3.46 12.77 7.17
N LYS A 22 3.86 14.02 6.90
CA LYS A 22 3.48 15.17 7.70
C LYS A 22 2.26 15.85 7.08
N VAL A 23 1.19 15.98 7.85
CA VAL A 23 0.00 16.70 7.42
C VAL A 23 0.24 18.20 7.59
N ALA A 24 -0.01 18.97 6.53
CA ALA A 24 0.08 20.43 6.61
C ALA A 24 -0.93 20.96 7.63
N GLU A 25 -0.50 21.90 8.47
CA GLU A 25 -1.36 22.54 9.50
C GLU A 25 -2.57 23.26 8.89
N THR A 26 -2.42 23.73 7.65
CA THR A 26 -3.48 24.43 6.90
C THR A 26 -4.49 23.48 6.24
N ASN A 27 -4.33 22.16 6.38
CA ASN A 27 -5.22 21.20 5.76
C ASN A 27 -6.44 20.99 6.67
N ASP A 28 -7.57 21.59 6.34
CA ASP A 28 -8.82 21.52 7.09
C ASP A 28 -9.73 20.33 6.68
N ALA A 29 -9.25 19.44 5.81
CA ALA A 29 -10.00 18.28 5.39
C ALA A 29 -10.10 17.22 6.51
N HIS A 30 -11.21 16.47 6.51
CA HIS A 30 -11.36 15.29 7.37
C HIS A 30 -10.52 14.12 6.82
N LEU A 31 -9.24 14.11 7.18
CA LEU A 31 -8.29 13.07 6.76
C LEU A 31 -8.44 11.79 7.58
N GLN A 32 -8.21 10.67 6.93
CA GLN A 32 -8.26 9.35 7.55
C GLN A 32 -7.18 8.43 6.98
N ILE A 33 -6.68 7.54 7.83
CA ILE A 33 -5.87 6.39 7.43
C ILE A 33 -6.76 5.16 7.52
N SER A 34 -6.75 4.35 6.46
CA SER A 34 -7.43 3.07 6.43
C SER A 34 -6.40 1.95 6.33
N CYS A 35 -6.41 1.04 7.30
CA CYS A 35 -5.59 -0.17 7.31
C CYS A 35 -6.46 -1.36 6.87
N ASP A 36 -6.09 -1.98 5.75
CA ASP A 36 -6.79 -3.12 5.13
C ASP A 36 -8.31 -2.91 4.93
N SER A 37 -8.75 -1.66 4.83
CA SER A 37 -10.17 -1.28 4.74
C SER A 37 -11.04 -1.72 5.93
N HIS A 38 -10.45 -2.10 7.06
CA HIS A 38 -11.16 -2.52 8.27
C HIS A 38 -10.95 -1.57 9.45
N VAL A 39 -9.74 -1.05 9.63
CA VAL A 39 -9.42 -0.12 10.72
C VAL A 39 -9.27 1.27 10.14
N ILE A 40 -10.04 2.23 10.66
CA ILE A 40 -10.02 3.63 10.22
C ILE A 40 -9.55 4.48 11.39
N LEU A 41 -8.55 5.32 11.14
CA LEU A 41 -7.96 6.24 12.11
C LEU A 41 -8.16 7.67 11.61
N ALA A 42 -8.68 8.55 12.45
CA ALA A 42 -8.76 9.98 12.15
C ALA A 42 -7.35 10.59 12.17
N VAL A 43 -7.11 11.55 11.28
CA VAL A 43 -5.85 12.29 11.18
C VAL A 43 -6.16 13.78 11.28
N MET A 44 -5.46 14.46 12.17
CA MET A 44 -5.62 15.89 12.42
C MET A 44 -4.56 16.72 11.67
N PRO A 45 -4.82 18.01 11.43
CA PRO A 45 -3.83 18.91 10.86
C PRO A 45 -2.60 19.00 11.78
N GLY A 46 -1.41 18.93 11.20
CA GLY A 46 -0.15 18.93 11.95
C GLY A 46 0.32 17.55 12.45
N ASP A 47 -0.51 16.51 12.32
CA ASP A 47 -0.11 15.14 12.68
C ASP A 47 1.06 14.63 11.83
N ASP A 48 1.81 13.72 12.45
CA ASP A 48 2.89 12.98 11.81
C ASP A 48 2.59 11.49 11.77
N ILE A 49 2.50 10.95 10.56
CA ILE A 49 2.13 9.56 10.31
C ILE A 49 3.40 8.80 9.95
N THR A 50 3.75 7.83 10.80
CA THR A 50 4.93 6.98 10.59
C THR A 50 4.51 5.57 10.17
N ILE A 51 4.92 5.17 8.96
CA ILE A 51 4.69 3.85 8.39
C ILE A 51 6.02 3.11 8.38
N ARG A 52 6.04 1.93 9.03
CA ARG A 52 7.22 1.06 9.09
C ARG A 52 6.81 -0.40 9.05
N LYS A 53 7.73 -1.27 8.64
CA LYS A 53 7.52 -2.71 8.69
C LYS A 53 7.32 -3.18 10.12
N HIS A 54 6.26 -3.97 10.32
CA HIS A 54 6.00 -4.63 11.59
C HIS A 54 7.03 -5.75 11.82
N PRO A 55 7.57 -5.94 13.05
CA PRO A 55 8.60 -6.94 13.31
C PRO A 55 8.11 -8.38 13.13
N ASN A 56 6.81 -8.63 13.33
CA ASN A 56 6.23 -9.96 13.24
C ASN A 56 5.55 -10.14 11.87
N PRO A 57 6.05 -11.02 10.99
CA PRO A 57 5.43 -11.32 9.71
C PRO A 57 4.26 -12.30 9.86
N LEU A 58 3.31 -12.24 8.92
CA LEU A 58 2.28 -13.25 8.78
C LEU A 58 2.88 -14.57 8.29
N ARG A 59 2.49 -15.68 8.91
CA ARG A 59 2.88 -17.04 8.48
C ARG A 59 1.80 -17.61 7.57
N LEU A 60 2.15 -17.83 6.30
CA LEU A 60 1.26 -18.41 5.30
C LEU A 60 1.67 -19.86 5.00
N VAL A 61 0.67 -20.72 4.76
CA VAL A 61 0.88 -22.11 4.29
C VAL A 61 0.51 -22.17 2.82
N HIS A 62 1.38 -22.79 2.02
CA HIS A 62 1.16 -22.99 0.61
C HIS A 62 1.02 -24.49 0.30
N PRO A 63 -0.01 -24.90 -0.47
CA PRO A 63 -0.14 -26.29 -0.88
C PRO A 63 0.99 -26.72 -1.85
N PRO A 64 1.28 -28.02 -1.98
CA PRO A 64 2.21 -28.52 -2.99
C PRO A 64 1.85 -28.02 -4.39
N GLY A 65 2.84 -27.54 -5.14
CA GLY A 65 2.63 -26.97 -6.48
C GLY A 65 2.13 -25.52 -6.51
N TYR A 66 2.00 -24.84 -5.36
CA TYR A 66 1.68 -23.42 -5.32
C TYR A 66 2.69 -22.58 -6.12
N SER A 67 2.15 -21.67 -6.95
CA SER A 67 2.94 -20.69 -7.71
C SER A 67 2.28 -19.32 -7.64
N TYR A 68 2.98 -18.37 -7.03
CA TYR A 68 2.54 -16.96 -6.96
C TYR A 68 2.19 -16.40 -8.34
N TYR A 69 3.07 -16.63 -9.33
CA TYR A 69 2.86 -16.11 -10.68
C TYR A 69 1.71 -16.80 -11.43
N HIS A 70 1.43 -18.08 -11.17
CA HIS A 70 0.25 -18.74 -11.73
C HIS A 70 -1.04 -18.08 -11.21
N VAL A 71 -1.11 -17.84 -9.89
CA VAL A 71 -2.25 -17.14 -9.27
C VAL A 71 -2.40 -15.73 -9.86
N LEU A 72 -1.30 -14.98 -9.96
CA LEU A 72 -1.31 -13.62 -10.49
C LEU A 72 -1.81 -13.57 -11.94
N ARG A 73 -1.31 -14.48 -12.80
CA ARG A 73 -1.74 -14.57 -14.20
C ARG A 73 -3.23 -14.86 -14.33
N ASN A 74 -3.74 -15.84 -13.58
CA ASN A 74 -5.16 -16.19 -13.64
C ASN A 74 -6.03 -15.03 -13.14
N LYS A 75 -5.65 -14.38 -12.04
CA LYS A 75 -6.44 -13.26 -11.47
C LYS A 75 -6.46 -12.01 -12.34
N LEU A 76 -5.35 -11.69 -12.99
CA LEU A 76 -5.22 -10.47 -13.80
C LEU A 76 -5.39 -10.73 -15.30
N GLY A 77 -5.66 -11.97 -15.71
CA GLY A 77 -5.78 -12.36 -17.13
C GLY A 77 -4.47 -12.24 -17.93
N TRP A 78 -3.32 -12.23 -17.26
CA TRP A 78 -2.03 -12.01 -17.95
C TRP A 78 -1.60 -13.22 -18.75
N GLY A 79 -1.33 -13.01 -20.04
CA GLY A 79 -0.87 -14.06 -20.94
C GLY A 79 -2.01 -14.97 -21.45
N SER A 80 -3.26 -14.50 -21.43
CA SER A 80 -4.31 -15.13 -22.23
C SER A 80 -3.84 -15.23 -23.67
N LYS A 81 -3.89 -16.45 -24.21
CA LYS A 81 -3.48 -16.77 -25.58
C LYS A 81 -4.02 -15.74 -26.57
N LEU A 82 -3.12 -15.10 -27.31
CA LEU A 82 -3.47 -14.36 -28.52
C LEU A 82 -3.82 -15.32 -29.69
N TYR A 83 -3.70 -16.64 -29.49
CA TYR A 83 -4.00 -17.70 -30.46
C TYR A 83 -4.42 -19.01 -29.77
#